data_AF-A0A969F418-F1
#
_entry.id   AF-A0A969F418-F1
#
_cell.length_a   1.000
_cell.length_b   1.000
_cell.length_c   1.000
_cell.angle_alpha   90.00
_cell.angle_beta   90.00
_cell.angle_gamma   90.00
#
_symmetry.space_group_name_H-M   'P 1'
#
loop_
_entity.id
_entity.type
_entity.pdbx_description
1 polymer ?
#
loop_
_entity_poly.entity_id
_entity_poly.type
_entity_poly.pdbx_seq_one_letter_code
_entity_poly.pdbx_strand_id
1 'polypeptide(L)'
;ALGHDVRVVMPAYQKIEAGYPGVTTLLGALLVPTGDGRLPAGVFTGKLPHSEVPVYFIAEQNLFNRPNIYGYNDDAYRFAFFSRAALELTLALDWKPDILHAHDWHTAPAVTWLATAGQADGRFQNIASIFTIHNLAHQGRTHWQIFDYLGLQTHSLAEEGYGEVNFMARGIYHATLVNTVSPTYAREIMTPSGGQDYTVCCNTATMMCTAS
;
A
#
# COMPACT_ATOMS: atom_id res chain seq x y z
N ALA A 1 2.42 24.71 -7.26
CA ALA A 1 1.87 23.38 -7.57
C ALA A 1 2.02 23.12 -9.07
N LEU A 2 2.28 21.88 -9.49
CA LEU A 2 2.50 21.51 -10.90
C LEU A 2 1.21 21.14 -11.67
N GLY A 3 0.03 21.32 -11.06
CA GLY A 3 -1.27 21.10 -11.72
C GLY A 3 -1.82 19.67 -11.66
N HIS A 4 -1.24 18.80 -10.84
CA HIS A 4 -1.74 17.42 -10.65
C HIS A 4 -2.85 17.34 -9.58
N ASP A 5 -3.87 16.52 -9.82
CA ASP A 5 -4.82 16.08 -8.78
C ASP A 5 -4.12 15.03 -7.91
N VAL A 6 -3.72 15.44 -6.72
CA VAL A 6 -3.02 14.60 -5.75
C VAL A 6 -3.92 14.38 -4.57
N ARG A 7 -4.02 13.13 -4.12
CA ARG A 7 -4.79 12.73 -2.94
C ARG A 7 -3.92 11.84 -2.06
N VAL A 8 -3.95 12.08 -0.75
CA VAL A 8 -3.21 11.26 0.22
C VAL A 8 -4.19 10.39 0.98
N VAL A 9 -3.85 9.13 1.17
CA VAL A 9 -4.64 8.19 1.98
C VAL A 9 -3.78 7.69 3.12
N MET A 10 -4.31 7.70 4.34
CA MET A 10 -3.63 7.23 5.56
C MET A 10 -4.60 6.43 6.45
N PRO A 11 -4.11 5.58 7.35
CA PRO A 11 -4.98 5.02 8.39
C PRO A 11 -5.44 6.12 9.36
N ALA A 12 -6.69 6.03 9.81
CA ALA A 12 -7.22 6.88 10.87
C ALA A 12 -6.78 6.31 12.24
N TYR A 13 -5.58 6.69 12.69
CA TYR A 13 -5.16 6.34 14.05
C TYR A 13 -5.96 7.09 15.11
N GLN A 14 -5.87 6.68 16.37
CA GLN A 14 -6.71 7.17 17.49
C GLN A 14 -6.94 8.68 17.53
N LYS A 15 -5.92 9.49 17.25
CA LYS A 15 -6.03 10.96 17.27
C LYS A 15 -6.97 11.52 16.20
N ILE A 16 -7.05 10.85 15.04
CA ILE A 16 -7.96 11.21 13.96
C ILE A 16 -9.39 10.93 14.41
N GLU A 17 -9.66 9.71 14.89
CA GLU A 17 -10.97 9.29 15.37
C GLU A 17 -11.44 10.10 16.60
N ALA A 18 -10.51 10.57 17.43
CA ALA A 18 -10.80 11.42 18.59
C ALA A 18 -11.16 12.88 18.23
N GLY A 19 -11.19 13.25 16.95
CA GLY A 19 -11.55 14.60 16.49
C GLY A 19 -10.34 15.50 16.27
N TYR A 20 -9.47 15.13 15.34
CA TYR A 20 -8.32 15.97 14.96
C TYR A 20 -8.80 17.28 14.29
N PRO A 21 -8.30 18.46 14.69
CA PRO A 21 -8.72 19.74 14.12
C PRO A 21 -8.55 19.79 12.59
N GLY A 22 -9.61 20.21 11.88
CA GLY A 22 -9.62 20.29 10.42
C GLY A 22 -9.88 18.96 9.71
N VAL A 23 -10.12 17.87 10.46
CA VAL A 23 -10.58 16.59 9.92
C VAL A 23 -12.08 16.43 10.20
N THR A 24 -12.82 15.98 9.20
CA THR A 24 -14.27 15.78 9.26
C THR A 24 -14.65 14.42 8.71
N THR A 25 -15.80 13.88 9.11
CA THR A 25 -16.30 12.61 8.58
C THR A 25 -16.82 12.81 7.15
N LEU A 26 -16.38 11.96 6.23
CA LEU A 26 -17.01 11.81 4.93
C LEU A 26 -18.23 10.89 5.11
N LEU A 27 -19.43 11.39 4.82
CA LEU A 27 -20.68 10.66 5.08
C LEU A 27 -20.74 9.35 4.27
N GLY A 28 -21.17 8.27 4.93
CA GLY A 28 -21.27 6.93 4.36
C GLY A 28 -20.25 5.96 4.96
N ALA A 29 -20.39 4.67 4.60
CA ALA A 29 -19.43 3.63 4.96
C ALA A 29 -18.79 3.08 3.67
N LEU A 30 -17.47 2.98 3.67
CA LEU A 30 -16.72 2.34 2.58
C LEU A 30 -16.77 0.82 2.80
N LEU A 31 -17.39 0.07 1.88
CA LEU A 31 -17.45 -1.39 1.99
C LEU A 31 -16.24 -2.01 1.31
N VAL A 32 -15.26 -2.42 2.10
CA VAL A 32 -13.98 -2.95 1.61
C VAL A 32 -14.08 -4.47 1.40
N PRO A 33 -13.86 -5.00 0.19
CA PRO A 33 -13.82 -6.44 -0.04
C PRO A 33 -12.66 -7.09 0.72
N THR A 34 -12.98 -8.19 1.39
CA THR A 34 -12.03 -9.08 2.05
C THR A 34 -12.40 -10.52 1.69
N GLY A 35 -11.52 -11.48 1.98
CA GLY A 35 -11.79 -12.90 1.74
C GLY A 35 -13.11 -13.40 2.36
N ASP A 36 -13.50 -12.82 3.50
CA ASP A 36 -14.71 -13.17 4.25
C ASP A 36 -15.94 -12.29 3.91
N GLY A 37 -15.87 -11.51 2.81
CA GLY A 37 -16.98 -10.68 2.34
C GLY A 37 -16.62 -9.20 2.21
N ARG A 38 -17.38 -8.33 2.90
CA ARG A 38 -17.13 -6.88 2.89
C ARG A 38 -17.13 -6.34 4.30
N LEU A 39 -16.04 -5.69 4.68
CA LEU A 39 -15.90 -5.05 5.98
C LEU A 39 -16.12 -3.52 5.82
N PRO A 40 -17.05 -2.91 6.58
CA PRO A 40 -17.26 -1.47 6.53
C PRO A 40 -16.09 -0.72 7.17
N ALA A 41 -15.62 0.34 6.50
CA ALA A 41 -14.70 1.33 7.03
C ALA A 41 -15.36 2.71 7.07
N GLY A 42 -15.04 3.47 8.10
CA GLY A 42 -15.27 4.92 8.13
C GLY A 42 -14.23 5.63 7.25
N VAL A 43 -14.62 6.77 6.70
CA VAL A 43 -13.69 7.65 5.98
C VAL A 43 -13.76 9.04 6.59
N PHE A 44 -12.62 9.56 6.99
CA PHE A 44 -12.47 10.97 7.34
C PHE A 44 -11.71 11.72 6.26
N THR A 45 -11.90 13.02 6.18
CA THR A 45 -11.24 13.89 5.21
C THR A 45 -10.71 15.16 5.88
N GLY A 46 -9.53 15.57 5.46
CA GLY A 46 -8.90 16.84 5.81
C GLY A 46 -8.05 17.35 4.65
N LYS A 47 -7.11 18.25 4.93
CA LYS A 47 -6.15 18.77 3.94
C LYS A 47 -4.74 18.74 4.50
N LEU A 48 -3.75 18.56 3.62
CA LEU A 48 -2.36 18.75 4.00
C LEU A 48 -2.12 20.21 4.42
N PRO A 49 -1.35 20.47 5.49
CA PRO A 49 -1.04 21.83 5.93
C PRO A 49 -0.49 22.70 4.80
N HIS A 50 -0.99 23.94 4.72
CA HIS A 50 -0.56 24.92 3.72
C HIS A 50 -0.77 24.48 2.26
N SER A 51 -1.73 23.59 1.99
CA SER A 51 -2.07 23.16 0.63
C SER A 51 -3.56 22.79 0.48
N GLU A 52 -4.01 22.63 -0.75
CA GLU A 52 -5.36 22.16 -1.09
C GLU A 52 -5.43 20.64 -1.31
N VAL A 53 -4.34 19.91 -1.09
CA VAL A 53 -4.29 18.46 -1.29
C VAL A 53 -5.18 17.77 -0.24
N PRO A 54 -6.25 17.05 -0.64
CA PRO A 54 -7.08 16.33 0.30
C PRO A 54 -6.31 15.14 0.90
N VAL A 55 -6.55 14.91 2.18
CA VAL A 55 -6.08 13.74 2.91
C VAL A 55 -7.30 12.96 3.38
N TYR A 56 -7.37 11.69 2.99
CA TYR A 56 -8.39 10.75 3.41
C TYR A 56 -7.84 9.81 4.46
N PHE A 57 -8.60 9.57 5.52
CA PHE A 57 -8.23 8.67 6.60
C PHE A 57 -9.19 7.49 6.65
N ILE A 58 -8.67 6.28 6.46
CA ILE A 58 -9.45 5.05 6.53
C ILE A 58 -9.52 4.58 7.98
N ALA A 59 -10.73 4.48 8.50
CA ALA A 59 -11.01 4.06 9.86
C ALA A 59 -11.66 2.68 9.89
N GLU A 60 -11.07 1.78 10.66
CA GLU A 60 -11.70 0.55 11.09
C GLU A 60 -11.29 0.37 12.55
N GLN A 61 -12.28 0.29 13.44
CA GLN A 61 -12.09 0.44 14.88
C GLN A 61 -11.22 -0.66 15.46
N ASN A 62 -11.32 -1.88 14.95
CA ASN A 62 -10.52 -3.01 15.41
C ASN A 62 -9.10 -2.96 14.86
N LEU A 63 -8.85 -2.32 13.72
CA LEU A 63 -7.54 -2.28 13.07
C LEU A 63 -6.72 -1.02 13.41
N PHE A 64 -7.29 0.19 13.42
CA PHE A 64 -6.51 1.44 13.54
C PHE A 64 -6.72 2.23 14.83
N ASN A 65 -7.82 1.99 15.56
CA ASN A 65 -8.05 2.61 16.86
C ASN A 65 -7.27 1.88 17.98
N ARG A 66 -5.94 1.85 17.84
CA ARG A 66 -5.03 1.14 18.76
C ARG A 66 -3.92 2.06 19.29
N PRO A 67 -3.34 1.77 20.48
CA PRO A 67 -2.32 2.64 21.08
C PRO A 67 -1.03 2.81 20.26
N ASN A 68 -0.60 1.75 19.57
CA ASN A 68 0.60 1.77 18.75
C ASN A 68 0.25 1.83 17.27
N ILE A 69 1.18 2.33 16.46
CA ILE A 69 1.04 2.36 15.00
C ILE A 69 1.33 0.96 14.41
N TYR A 70 2.42 0.33 14.87
CA TYR A 70 2.96 -0.95 14.41
C TYR A 70 3.29 -1.87 15.59
N GLY A 71 3.70 -3.10 15.29
CA GLY A 71 4.17 -4.10 16.25
C GLY A 71 3.08 -5.07 16.70
N TYR A 72 1.98 -5.17 15.96
CA TYR A 72 0.92 -6.15 16.24
C TYR A 72 1.08 -7.40 15.39
N ASN A 73 0.65 -8.54 15.92
CA ASN A 73 0.73 -9.84 15.22
C ASN A 73 -0.11 -9.86 13.93
N ASP A 74 -1.13 -9.01 13.83
CA ASP A 74 -2.02 -8.90 12.69
C ASP A 74 -1.69 -7.70 11.77
N ASP A 75 -0.51 -7.08 11.92
CA ASP A 75 -0.07 -5.94 11.12
C ASP A 75 -0.20 -6.19 9.62
N ALA A 76 0.20 -7.37 9.14
CA ALA A 76 0.03 -7.77 7.74
C ALA A 76 -1.43 -7.64 7.26
N TYR A 77 -2.41 -8.05 8.08
CA TYR A 77 -3.83 -7.96 7.77
C TYR A 77 -4.37 -6.54 7.88
N ARG A 78 -3.91 -5.77 8.88
CA ARG A 78 -4.26 -4.34 9.03
C ARG A 78 -3.88 -3.55 7.78
N PHE A 79 -2.69 -3.79 7.25
CA PHE A 79 -2.18 -3.06 6.10
C PHE A 79 -2.64 -3.64 4.76
N ALA A 80 -2.94 -4.94 4.69
CA ALA A 80 -3.69 -5.52 3.58
C ALA A 80 -5.09 -4.89 3.45
N PHE A 81 -5.81 -4.74 4.57
CA PHE A 81 -7.09 -4.04 4.62
C PHE A 81 -6.95 -2.59 4.18
N PHE A 82 -6.02 -1.84 4.79
CA PHE A 82 -5.77 -0.44 4.44
C PHE A 82 -5.52 -0.25 2.93
N SER A 83 -4.63 -1.08 2.39
CA SER A 83 -4.28 -1.08 0.96
C SER A 83 -5.50 -1.31 0.07
N ARG A 84 -6.34 -2.29 0.42
CA ARG A 84 -7.56 -2.60 -0.34
C ARG A 84 -8.59 -1.48 -0.20
N ALA A 85 -8.74 -0.91 0.99
CA ALA A 85 -9.63 0.22 1.28
C ALA A 85 -9.22 1.48 0.50
N ALA A 86 -7.92 1.76 0.38
CA ALA A 86 -7.43 2.88 -0.42
C ALA A 86 -7.83 2.76 -1.90
N LEU A 87 -7.80 1.54 -2.45
CA LEU A 87 -8.28 1.28 -3.82
C LEU A 87 -9.81 1.43 -3.92
N GLU A 88 -10.59 0.90 -2.98
CA GLU A 88 -12.05 1.08 -2.99
C GLU A 88 -12.48 2.53 -2.81
N LEU A 89 -11.72 3.32 -2.05
CA LEU A 89 -11.97 4.73 -1.88
C LEU A 89 -11.95 5.48 -3.22
N THR A 90 -11.07 5.08 -4.15
CA THR A 90 -11.03 5.69 -5.50
C THR A 90 -12.39 5.55 -6.20
N LEU A 91 -13.03 4.39 -6.09
CA LEU A 91 -14.36 4.14 -6.65
C LEU A 91 -15.45 4.94 -5.94
N ALA A 92 -15.40 5.01 -4.60
CA ALA A 92 -16.37 5.76 -3.81
C ALA A 92 -16.32 7.27 -4.08
N LEU A 93 -15.15 7.77 -4.50
CA LEU A 93 -14.94 9.16 -4.89
C LEU A 93 -15.20 9.44 -6.37
N ASP A 94 -15.62 8.44 -7.14
CA ASP A 94 -15.71 8.48 -8.62
C ASP A 94 -14.43 9.06 -9.25
N TRP A 95 -13.29 8.59 -8.75
CA TRP A 95 -11.98 9.10 -9.10
C TRP A 95 -11.06 7.95 -9.52
N LYS A 96 -10.41 8.09 -10.68
CA LYS A 96 -9.43 7.12 -11.16
C LYS A 96 -8.07 7.80 -11.28
N PRO A 97 -7.08 7.46 -10.44
CA PRO A 97 -5.74 8.02 -10.56
C PRO A 97 -5.02 7.44 -11.78
N ASP A 98 -4.14 8.24 -12.41
CA ASP A 98 -3.17 7.72 -13.38
C ASP A 98 -2.04 6.92 -12.68
N ILE A 99 -1.71 7.31 -11.44
CA ILE A 99 -0.59 6.75 -10.67
C ILE A 99 -1.02 6.45 -9.23
N LEU A 100 -0.78 5.20 -8.80
CA LEU A 100 -0.74 4.80 -7.39
C LEU A 100 0.68 4.95 -6.86
N HIS A 101 0.90 5.86 -5.91
CA HIS A 101 2.19 5.99 -5.22
C HIS A 101 2.12 5.31 -3.86
N ALA A 102 2.74 4.14 -3.77
CA ALA A 102 2.81 3.30 -2.58
C ALA A 102 4.16 3.50 -1.84
N HIS A 103 4.11 3.49 -0.52
CA HIS A 103 5.22 3.70 0.39
C HIS A 103 5.39 2.50 1.34
N ASP A 104 6.52 1.80 1.23
CA ASP A 104 6.90 0.60 1.99
C ASP A 104 5.88 -0.56 1.99
N TRP A 105 6.26 -1.66 2.67
CA TRP A 105 5.50 -2.91 2.74
C TRP A 105 4.03 -2.73 3.16
N HIS A 106 3.71 -1.70 3.94
CA HIS A 106 2.34 -1.38 4.39
C HIS A 106 1.36 -1.15 3.21
N THR A 107 1.86 -0.69 2.07
CA THR A 107 1.04 -0.35 0.89
C THR A 107 1.34 -1.21 -0.33
N ALA A 108 2.32 -2.12 -0.22
CA ALA A 108 2.61 -3.12 -1.24
C ALA A 108 1.42 -4.05 -1.59
N PRO A 109 0.47 -4.36 -0.69
CA PRO A 109 -0.71 -5.12 -1.07
C PRO A 109 -1.56 -4.40 -2.13
N ALA A 110 -1.63 -3.07 -2.13
CA ALA A 110 -2.36 -2.31 -3.15
C ALA A 110 -1.69 -2.45 -4.53
N VAL A 111 -0.36 -2.35 -4.57
CA VAL A 111 0.43 -2.55 -5.80
C VAL A 111 0.24 -3.98 -6.34
N THR A 112 0.38 -4.97 -5.46
CA THR A 112 0.23 -6.39 -5.81
C THR A 112 -1.17 -6.67 -6.35
N TRP A 113 -2.20 -6.17 -5.67
CA TRP A 113 -3.58 -6.36 -6.09
C TRP A 113 -3.88 -5.69 -7.42
N LEU A 114 -3.41 -4.44 -7.60
CA LEU A 114 -3.59 -3.69 -8.83
C LEU A 114 -2.96 -4.40 -10.04
N ALA A 115 -1.74 -4.93 -9.89
CA ALA A 115 -1.03 -5.63 -10.95
C ALA A 115 -1.58 -7.04 -11.27
N THR A 116 -2.44 -7.59 -10.41
CA THR A 116 -2.98 -8.95 -10.54
C THR A 116 -4.50 -8.92 -10.68
N ALA A 117 -5.25 -9.15 -9.60
CA ALA A 117 -6.70 -9.22 -9.60
C ALA A 117 -7.37 -7.93 -10.15
N GLY A 118 -6.76 -6.77 -9.90
CA GLY A 118 -7.26 -5.47 -10.38
C GLY A 118 -7.32 -5.36 -11.91
N GLN A 119 -6.49 -6.10 -12.65
CA GLN A 119 -6.50 -6.06 -14.11
C GLN A 119 -7.78 -6.65 -14.72
N ALA A 120 -8.54 -7.46 -13.97
CA ALA A 120 -9.84 -7.98 -14.41
C ALA A 120 -10.96 -6.91 -14.35
N ASP A 121 -10.73 -5.77 -13.71
CA ASP A 121 -11.70 -4.69 -13.53
C ASP A 121 -11.23 -3.41 -14.25
N GLY A 122 -11.98 -2.98 -15.28
CA GLY A 122 -11.64 -1.81 -16.10
C GLY A 122 -11.50 -0.50 -15.31
N ARG A 123 -12.05 -0.42 -14.10
CA ARG A 123 -11.89 0.73 -13.21
C ARG A 123 -10.47 0.86 -12.69
N PHE A 124 -9.75 -0.25 -12.56
CA PHE A 124 -8.37 -0.31 -12.07
C PHE A 124 -7.32 -0.53 -13.17
N GLN A 125 -7.73 -0.89 -14.39
CA GLN A 125 -6.83 -0.99 -15.53
C GLN A 125 -6.11 0.33 -15.85
N ASN A 126 -4.89 0.25 -16.36
CA ASN A 126 -4.05 1.39 -16.80
C ASN A 126 -3.64 2.36 -15.68
N ILE A 127 -3.81 2.00 -14.41
CA ILE A 127 -3.21 2.74 -13.29
C ILE A 127 -1.76 2.25 -13.15
N ALA A 128 -0.78 3.13 -13.36
CA ALA A 128 0.62 2.81 -13.10
C ALA A 128 0.90 2.86 -11.59
N SER A 129 1.91 2.13 -11.11
CA SER A 129 2.28 2.17 -9.70
C SER A 129 3.75 2.53 -9.47
N ILE A 130 3.98 3.47 -8.56
CA ILE A 130 5.31 3.80 -8.04
C ILE A 130 5.41 3.24 -6.62
N PHE A 131 6.47 2.50 -6.32
CA PHE A 131 6.74 1.96 -4.99
C PHE A 131 8.02 2.57 -4.40
N THR A 132 7.87 3.33 -3.32
CA THR A 132 8.98 3.95 -2.60
C THR A 132 9.38 3.14 -1.38
N ILE A 133 10.65 2.74 -1.35
CA ILE A 133 11.27 2.06 -0.21
C ILE A 133 11.93 3.11 0.68
N HIS A 134 11.48 3.25 1.93
CA HIS A 134 12.13 4.10 2.94
C HIS A 134 13.03 3.26 3.83
N ASN A 135 12.66 2.00 4.08
CA ASN A 135 13.47 1.09 4.88
C ASN A 135 13.25 -0.39 4.52
N LEU A 136 14.22 -0.95 3.80
CA LEU A 136 14.22 -2.35 3.38
C LEU A 136 14.32 -3.36 4.54
N ALA A 137 14.73 -2.93 5.74
CA ALA A 137 14.79 -3.81 6.90
C ALA A 137 13.39 -4.21 7.42
N HIS A 138 12.35 -3.44 7.08
CA HIS A 138 10.97 -3.77 7.42
C HIS A 138 10.23 -4.30 6.20
N GLN A 139 9.96 -5.62 6.20
CA GLN A 139 9.53 -6.32 4.98
C GLN A 139 8.07 -6.76 4.96
N GLY A 140 7.36 -6.67 6.09
CA GLY A 140 5.97 -7.12 6.18
C GLY A 140 5.82 -8.60 5.86
N ARG A 141 6.64 -9.46 6.48
CA ARG A 141 6.56 -10.90 6.28
C ARG A 141 5.31 -11.48 6.96
N THR A 142 4.62 -12.39 6.29
CA THR A 142 3.42 -13.06 6.80
C THR A 142 3.24 -14.43 6.14
N HIS A 143 2.08 -15.05 6.34
CA HIS A 143 1.74 -16.36 5.77
C HIS A 143 0.82 -16.25 4.56
N TRP A 144 0.86 -17.28 3.71
CA TRP A 144 0.16 -17.37 2.43
C TRP A 144 -1.35 -17.09 2.49
N GLN A 145 -2.01 -17.39 3.61
CA GLN A 145 -3.44 -17.16 3.84
C GLN A 145 -3.87 -15.70 3.63
N ILE A 146 -2.93 -14.75 3.69
CA ILE A 146 -3.20 -13.35 3.41
C ILE A 146 -3.74 -13.11 1.99
N PHE A 147 -3.44 -14.00 1.04
CA PHE A 147 -3.97 -13.89 -0.32
C PHE A 147 -5.46 -14.18 -0.40
N ASP A 148 -5.97 -15.12 0.41
CA ASP A 148 -7.41 -15.36 0.51
C ASP A 148 -8.11 -14.09 1.02
N TYR A 149 -7.53 -13.44 2.03
CA TYR A 149 -8.02 -12.18 2.58
C TYR A 149 -8.02 -11.04 1.53
N LEU A 150 -7.01 -10.99 0.66
CA LEU A 150 -6.91 -10.00 -0.42
C LEU A 150 -7.70 -10.37 -1.68
N GLY A 151 -8.25 -11.59 -1.76
CA GLY A 151 -8.89 -12.11 -2.97
C GLY A 151 -7.90 -12.28 -4.13
N LEU A 152 -6.68 -12.75 -3.84
CA LEU A 152 -5.58 -12.89 -4.79
C LEU A 152 -5.30 -14.36 -5.12
N GLN A 153 -5.02 -14.61 -6.40
CA GLN A 153 -4.41 -15.85 -6.86
C GLN A 153 -3.06 -15.49 -7.47
N THR A 154 -1.98 -16.06 -6.94
CA THR A 154 -0.61 -15.72 -7.34
C THR A 154 0.34 -16.89 -7.11
N HIS A 155 1.57 -16.76 -7.63
CA HIS A 155 2.66 -17.71 -7.47
C HIS A 155 3.64 -17.23 -6.39
N SER A 156 4.50 -18.14 -5.90
CA SER A 156 5.55 -17.82 -4.92
C SER A 156 6.69 -17.06 -5.57
N LEU A 157 7.24 -16.07 -4.85
CA LEU A 157 8.44 -15.38 -5.26
C LEU A 157 9.70 -16.09 -4.74
N ALA A 158 10.85 -15.87 -5.36
CA ALA A 158 12.12 -16.47 -4.91
C ALA A 158 12.53 -15.97 -3.51
N GLU A 159 12.06 -14.79 -3.16
CA GLU A 159 12.27 -14.08 -1.91
C GLU A 159 11.40 -14.59 -0.75
N GLU A 160 10.53 -15.56 -1.02
CA GLU A 160 9.56 -16.11 -0.09
C GLU A 160 9.92 -17.55 0.30
N GLY A 161 9.90 -17.84 1.60
CA GLY A 161 9.97 -19.19 2.10
C GLY A 161 8.68 -19.97 1.81
N TYR A 162 8.71 -21.28 2.02
CA TYR A 162 7.53 -22.13 1.82
C TYR A 162 6.35 -21.68 2.70
N GLY A 163 5.25 -21.27 2.05
CA GLY A 163 4.04 -20.78 2.74
C GLY A 163 4.18 -19.37 3.32
N GLU A 164 5.26 -18.66 3.03
CA GLU A 164 5.49 -17.29 3.46
C GLU A 164 5.16 -16.29 2.36
N VAL A 165 4.90 -15.05 2.78
CA VAL A 165 4.71 -13.89 1.91
C VAL A 165 5.62 -12.78 2.39
N ASN A 166 6.26 -12.09 1.46
CA ASN A 166 7.08 -10.92 1.73
C ASN A 166 6.48 -9.71 1.01
N PHE A 167 5.75 -8.86 1.73
CA PHE A 167 5.08 -7.72 1.10
C PHE A 167 6.03 -6.71 0.47
N MET A 168 7.22 -6.49 1.05
CA MET A 168 8.23 -5.64 0.41
C MET A 168 8.66 -6.21 -0.94
N ALA A 169 9.00 -7.51 -1.01
CA ALA A 169 9.38 -8.17 -2.25
C ALA A 169 8.26 -8.12 -3.30
N ARG A 170 7.01 -8.37 -2.89
CA ARG A 170 5.82 -8.27 -3.74
C ARG A 170 5.62 -6.86 -4.31
N GLY A 171 5.80 -5.83 -3.49
CA GLY A 171 5.73 -4.43 -3.91
C GLY A 171 6.79 -4.09 -4.95
N ILE A 172 8.03 -4.56 -4.76
CA ILE A 172 9.12 -4.40 -5.73
C ILE A 172 8.81 -5.14 -7.03
N TYR A 173 8.37 -6.40 -6.93
CA TYR A 173 8.11 -7.27 -8.08
C TYR A 173 6.99 -6.75 -8.99
N HIS A 174 5.92 -6.21 -8.41
CA HIS A 174 4.72 -5.81 -9.17
C HIS A 174 4.69 -4.32 -9.56
N ALA A 175 5.55 -3.47 -9.01
CA ALA A 175 5.48 -2.04 -9.29
C ALA A 175 5.91 -1.70 -10.73
N THR A 176 5.23 -0.74 -11.36
CA THR A 176 5.68 -0.15 -12.63
C THR A 176 7.05 0.54 -12.49
N LEU A 177 7.27 1.22 -11.36
CA LEU A 177 8.54 1.86 -11.03
C LEU A 177 8.83 1.74 -9.54
N VAL A 178 10.08 1.45 -9.19
CA VAL A 178 10.58 1.41 -7.81
C VAL A 178 11.56 2.56 -7.61
N ASN A 179 11.43 3.28 -6.49
CA ASN A 179 12.41 4.29 -6.09
C ASN A 179 12.68 4.24 -4.58
N THR A 180 13.54 5.12 -4.12
CA THR A 180 13.90 5.22 -2.71
C THR A 180 14.27 6.66 -2.34
N VAL A 181 14.40 6.93 -1.04
CA VAL A 181 14.52 8.28 -0.47
C VAL A 181 15.85 8.98 -0.74
N SER A 182 16.90 8.26 -1.17
CA SER A 182 18.15 8.89 -1.57
C SER A 182 18.97 8.08 -2.57
N PRO A 183 19.79 8.74 -3.43
CA PRO A 183 20.71 8.04 -4.33
C PRO A 183 21.76 7.19 -3.60
N THR A 184 22.16 7.59 -2.40
CA THR A 184 23.09 6.83 -1.57
C THR A 184 22.43 5.55 -1.09
N TYR A 185 21.23 5.65 -0.54
CA TYR A 185 20.48 4.49 -0.05
C TYR A 185 20.13 3.53 -1.20
N ALA A 186 19.83 4.05 -2.40
CA ALA A 186 19.67 3.23 -3.60
C ALA A 186 20.91 2.34 -3.87
N ARG A 187 22.12 2.88 -3.71
CA ARG A 187 23.36 2.09 -3.87
C ARG A 187 23.55 1.08 -2.75
N GLU A 188 23.19 1.43 -1.52
CA GLU A 188 23.32 0.55 -0.36
C GLU A 188 22.43 -0.69 -0.50
N ILE A 189 21.17 -0.51 -0.89
CA ILE A 189 20.21 -1.62 -1.04
C ILE A 189 20.49 -2.53 -2.25
N MET A 190 21.37 -2.10 -3.17
CA MET A 190 21.86 -2.93 -4.27
C MET A 190 23.02 -3.85 -3.86
N THR A 191 23.59 -3.70 -2.66
CA THR A 191 24.61 -4.62 -2.14
C THR A 191 23.97 -5.85 -1.50
N PRO A 192 24.62 -7.04 -1.46
CA PRO A 192 24.04 -8.22 -0.80
C PRO A 192 23.61 -7.97 0.65
N SER A 193 24.47 -7.32 1.44
CA SER A 193 24.19 -7.01 2.84
C SER A 193 23.12 -5.94 3.03
N GLY A 194 23.15 -4.88 2.22
CA GLY A 194 22.16 -3.79 2.32
C GLY A 194 20.81 -4.17 1.72
N GLY A 195 20.82 -5.03 0.72
CA GLY A 195 19.66 -5.64 0.07
C GLY A 195 19.00 -6.75 0.88
N GLN A 196 19.52 -7.09 2.07
CA GLN A 196 19.00 -8.15 2.94
C GLN A 196 18.93 -9.52 2.21
N ASP A 197 20.00 -9.84 1.46
CA ASP A 197 20.11 -11.03 0.60
C ASP A 197 19.08 -11.10 -0.55
N TYR A 198 18.36 -10.00 -0.82
CA TYR A 198 17.56 -9.82 -2.02
C TYR A 198 18.36 -9.07 -3.08
N THR A 199 18.17 -9.46 -4.34
CA THR A 199 18.65 -8.64 -5.45
C THR A 199 17.61 -7.54 -5.69
N VAL A 200 17.77 -6.39 -5.03
CA VAL A 200 16.98 -5.19 -5.35
C VAL A 200 17.57 -4.54 -6.60
N CYS A 201 16.99 -4.80 -7.76
CA CYS A 201 17.38 -4.12 -9.00
C CYS A 201 16.81 -2.68 -9.03
N CYS A 202 17.51 -1.72 -8.42
CA CYS A 202 17.17 -0.29 -8.49
C CYS A 202 18.03 0.40 -9.56
N ASN A 203 17.55 0.52 -10.80
CA ASN A 203 18.19 1.37 -11.81
C ASN A 203 17.38 2.64 -12.10
N THR A 204 18.08 3.77 -12.16
CA THR A 204 17.59 5.15 -12.09
C THR A 204 16.66 5.63 -13.21
N ALA A 205 16.22 4.78 -14.14
CA ALA A 205 15.49 5.26 -15.32
C ALA A 205 14.59 4.23 -16.03
N THR A 206 13.89 3.34 -15.32
CA THR A 206 13.05 2.24 -15.88
C THR A 206 13.86 0.98 -16.19
N MET A 207 13.49 -0.20 -15.65
CA MET A 207 13.78 -1.50 -16.27
C MET A 207 13.12 -2.69 -15.56
N MET A 208 12.65 -3.63 -16.38
CA MET A 208 12.06 -4.93 -16.03
C MET A 208 13.06 -5.87 -15.35
N CYS A 209 12.57 -6.69 -14.42
CA CYS A 209 13.31 -7.82 -13.86
C CYS A 209 13.33 -8.99 -14.85
N THR A 210 14.50 -9.60 -15.06
CA THR A 210 14.61 -11.00 -15.52
C THR A 210 15.33 -11.80 -14.45
N ALA A 211 14.71 -12.90 -14.00
CA ALA A 211 15.36 -13.91 -13.17
C ALA A 211 16.49 -14.58 -13.96
N SER A 212 17.64 -14.82 -13.32
CA SER A 212 18.67 -15.74 -13.80
C SER A 212 18.25 -17.18 -13.56
#